data_AF-A0A7K3LZB4-F1
#
_entry.id   AF-A0A7K3LZB4-F1
#
_cell.length_a   1.000
_cell.length_b   1.000
_cell.length_c   1.000
_cell.angle_alpha   90.00
_cell.angle_beta   90.00
_cell.angle_gamma   90.00
#
_symmetry.space_group_name_H-M   'P 1'
#
loop_
_entity.id
_entity.type
_entity.pdbx_description
1 polymer ?
#
loop_
_entity_poly.entity_id
_entity_poly.type
_entity_poly.pdbx_seq_one_letter_code
_entity_poly.pdbx_strand_id
1 'polypeptide(L)'
;MRTVLAVLILALVLVGSYLLMWRGWRRRASRHRDLPEPPRELPPAESVFGPVAGTYLGTTTSGDWLDRVVAHGLGRRGAASITVTEAGATIERSSEPALSIPAAALRAVRIDRAAAGKAVRRPEYLIITWVHGGYELDTALRPHQQSDLTRLQPAVASLGAHRAAE
;
A
#
# COMPACT_ATOMS: atom_id res chain seq x y z
N MET A 1 -15.11 47.37 -22.59
CA MET A 1 -13.83 46.72 -22.95
C MET A 1 -13.11 46.09 -21.74
N ARG A 2 -12.86 46.83 -20.65
CA ARG A 2 -12.16 46.29 -19.45
C ARG A 2 -12.82 45.05 -18.83
N THR A 3 -14.14 45.05 -18.70
CA THR A 3 -14.92 43.94 -18.15
C THR A 3 -14.90 42.70 -19.04
N VAL A 4 -15.05 42.87 -20.36
CA VAL A 4 -14.95 41.77 -21.34
C VAL A 4 -13.57 41.11 -21.29
N LEU A 5 -12.50 41.92 -21.21
CA LEU A 5 -11.13 41.42 -21.09
C LEU A 5 -10.91 40.65 -19.77
N ALA A 6 -11.45 41.17 -18.66
CA ALA A 6 -11.39 40.49 -17.36
C ALA A 6 -12.14 39.15 -17.36
N VAL A 7 -13.33 39.10 -17.97
CA VAL A 7 -14.12 37.87 -18.12
C VAL A 7 -13.40 36.83 -18.97
N LEU A 8 -12.77 37.25 -20.08
CA LEU A 8 -12.00 36.35 -20.95
C LEU A 8 -10.78 35.76 -20.24
N ILE A 9 -10.04 36.59 -19.48
CA ILE A 9 -8.90 36.12 -18.68
C ILE A 9 -9.37 35.12 -17.62
N LEU A 10 -10.46 35.42 -16.90
CA LEU A 10 -11.01 34.51 -15.90
C LEU A 10 -11.45 33.18 -16.51
N ALA A 11 -12.16 33.22 -17.65
CA ALA A 11 -12.57 32.01 -18.37
C ALA A 11 -11.35 31.16 -18.80
N LEU A 12 -10.29 31.79 -19.30
CA LEU A 12 -9.05 31.11 -19.68
C LEU A 12 -8.39 30.43 -18.47
N VAL A 13 -8.32 31.10 -17.32
CA VAL A 13 -7.76 30.54 -16.08
C VAL A 13 -8.60 29.36 -15.58
N LEU A 14 -9.93 29.45 -15.64
CA LEU A 14 -10.81 28.36 -15.22
C LEU A 14 -10.68 27.15 -16.15
N VAL A 15 -10.69 27.35 -17.47
CA VAL A 15 -10.50 26.26 -18.44
C VAL A 15 -9.10 25.66 -18.32
N GLY A 16 -8.07 26.50 -18.19
CA GLY A 16 -6.69 26.05 -17.99
C GLY A 16 -6.55 25.19 -16.73
N SER A 17 -7.06 25.66 -15.59
CA SER A 17 -7.00 24.89 -14.34
C SER A 17 -7.79 23.58 -14.42
N TYR A 18 -8.96 23.58 -15.06
CA TYR A 18 -9.73 22.37 -15.33
C TYR A 18 -8.96 21.35 -16.17
N LEU A 19 -8.30 21.79 -17.26
CA LEU A 19 -7.49 20.91 -18.11
C LEU A 19 -6.29 20.31 -17.37
N LEU A 20 -5.62 21.10 -16.51
CA LEU A 20 -4.54 20.59 -15.66
C LEU A 20 -5.05 19.54 -14.67
N MET A 21 -6.21 19.79 -14.02
CA MET A 21 -6.84 18.81 -13.14
C MET A 21 -7.20 17.52 -13.89
N TRP A 22 -7.85 17.64 -15.04
CA TRP A 22 -8.26 16.51 -15.88
C TRP A 22 -7.05 15.66 -16.32
N ARG A 23 -5.97 16.31 -16.73
CA ARG A 23 -4.72 15.63 -17.08
C ARG A 23 -4.11 14.93 -15.87
N GLY A 24 -4.14 15.56 -14.70
CA GLY A 24 -3.73 14.93 -13.43
C GLY A 24 -4.56 13.68 -13.12
N TRP A 25 -5.88 13.75 -13.29
CA TRP A 25 -6.78 12.62 -13.05
C TRP A 25 -6.57 11.47 -14.02
N ARG A 26 -6.44 11.77 -15.33
CA ARG A 26 -6.13 10.73 -16.34
C ARG A 26 -4.82 10.03 -16.05
N ARG A 27 -3.77 10.77 -15.67
CA ARG A 27 -2.47 10.20 -15.32
C ARG A 27 -2.56 9.29 -14.10
N ARG A 28 -3.32 9.66 -13.06
CA ARG A 28 -3.54 8.79 -11.90
C ARG A 28 -4.31 7.52 -12.28
N ALA A 29 -5.34 7.65 -13.11
CA ALA A 29 -6.15 6.52 -13.58
C ALA A 29 -5.38 5.51 -14.44
N SER A 30 -4.20 5.87 -14.97
CA SER A 30 -3.33 4.95 -15.71
C SER A 30 -2.20 4.34 -14.87
N ARG A 31 -1.95 4.79 -13.63
CA ARG A 31 -0.75 4.42 -12.86
C ARG A 31 -0.61 2.93 -12.57
N HIS A 32 -1.71 2.21 -12.40
CA HIS A 32 -1.67 0.79 -11.99
C HIS A 32 -2.34 -0.14 -13.01
N ARG A 33 -2.54 0.32 -14.26
CA ARG A 33 -3.22 -0.51 -15.28
C ARG A 33 -2.42 -1.76 -15.63
N ASP A 34 -1.10 -1.63 -15.64
CA ASP A 34 -0.18 -2.69 -16.04
C ASP A 34 0.42 -3.43 -14.83
N LEU A 35 -0.12 -3.20 -13.62
CA LEU A 35 0.33 -3.92 -12.43
C LEU A 35 -0.04 -5.40 -12.61
N PRO A 36 0.92 -6.34 -12.61
CA PRO A 36 0.63 -7.76 -12.70
C PRO A 36 -0.11 -8.24 -11.45
N GLU A 37 -0.80 -9.36 -11.55
CA GLU A 37 -1.46 -9.96 -10.39
C GLU A 37 -0.40 -10.34 -9.33
N PRO A 38 -0.58 -9.94 -8.06
CA PRO A 38 0.35 -10.30 -7.00
C PRO A 38 0.25 -11.79 -6.67
N PRO A 39 1.35 -12.41 -6.22
CA PRO A 39 1.32 -13.80 -5.79
C PRO A 39 0.37 -13.97 -4.60
N ARG A 40 -0.38 -15.08 -4.62
CA ARG A 40 -1.36 -15.42 -3.58
C ARG A 40 -0.82 -16.40 -2.55
N GLU A 41 0.24 -17.11 -2.92
CA GLU A 41 0.89 -18.14 -2.13
C GLU A 41 2.41 -17.97 -2.24
N LEU A 42 3.11 -18.44 -1.21
CA LEU A 42 4.56 -18.53 -1.17
C LEU A 42 4.97 -20.01 -1.17
N PRO A 43 6.21 -20.33 -1.57
CA PRO A 43 6.78 -21.65 -1.33
C PRO A 43 6.65 -22.06 0.14
N PRO A 44 6.46 -23.36 0.45
CA PRO A 44 6.46 -23.85 1.81
C PRO A 44 7.74 -23.43 2.54
N ALA A 45 7.59 -22.85 3.72
CA ALA A 45 8.69 -22.36 4.55
C ALA A 45 8.30 -22.42 6.03
N GLU A 46 9.30 -22.38 6.92
CA GLU A 46 9.05 -22.36 8.35
C GLU A 46 8.33 -21.07 8.78
N SER A 47 7.41 -21.23 9.73
CA SER A 47 6.67 -20.10 10.30
C SER A 47 7.58 -19.33 11.25
N VAL A 48 7.74 -18.03 10.96
CA VAL A 48 8.51 -17.10 11.79
C VAL A 48 7.62 -16.49 12.85
N PHE A 49 6.42 -16.03 12.46
CA PHE A 49 5.47 -15.40 13.39
C PHE A 49 4.04 -15.35 12.85
N GLY A 50 3.05 -15.43 13.74
CA GLY A 50 1.62 -15.37 13.41
C GLY A 50 0.94 -16.75 13.42
N PRO A 51 -0.33 -16.84 12.96
CA PRO A 51 -1.14 -15.76 12.38
C PRO A 51 -1.54 -14.68 13.38
N VAL A 52 -1.55 -13.42 12.95
CA VAL A 52 -2.07 -12.28 13.72
C VAL A 52 -3.29 -11.68 13.04
N ALA A 53 -4.41 -11.61 13.74
CA ALA A 53 -5.64 -11.02 13.24
C ALA A 53 -5.60 -9.48 13.25
N GLY A 54 -6.18 -8.87 12.24
CA GLY A 54 -6.23 -7.44 12.07
C GLY A 54 -7.16 -6.98 10.95
N THR A 55 -6.94 -5.73 10.54
CA THR A 55 -7.62 -5.11 9.41
C THR A 55 -6.60 -4.74 8.35
N TYR A 56 -6.80 -5.26 7.14
CA TYR A 56 -6.12 -4.80 5.94
C TYR A 56 -6.69 -3.44 5.54
N LEU A 57 -5.84 -2.42 5.44
CA LEU A 57 -6.26 -1.04 5.14
C LEU A 57 -6.32 -0.76 3.63
N GLY A 58 -5.45 -1.42 2.88
CA GLY A 58 -5.21 -1.22 1.46
C GLY A 58 -3.71 -1.15 1.15
N THR A 59 -3.38 -1.35 -0.13
CA THR A 59 -2.07 -1.03 -0.70
C THR A 59 -2.13 0.32 -1.39
N THR A 60 -1.06 1.09 -1.24
CA THR A 60 -0.86 2.38 -1.93
C THR A 60 0.46 2.38 -2.69
N THR A 61 0.65 3.35 -3.57
CA THR A 61 2.00 3.69 -4.07
C THR A 61 2.89 4.05 -2.88
N SER A 62 4.13 3.57 -2.87
CA SER A 62 5.05 3.89 -1.77
C SER A 62 5.30 5.39 -1.66
N GLY A 63 5.28 5.92 -0.44
CA GLY A 63 5.42 7.35 -0.16
C GLY A 63 4.18 8.21 -0.44
N ASP A 64 3.17 7.70 -1.14
CA ASP A 64 1.89 8.38 -1.37
C ASP A 64 0.73 7.58 -0.77
N TRP A 65 0.52 7.74 0.54
CA TRP A 65 -0.52 7.04 1.30
C TRP A 65 -1.96 7.38 0.88
N LEU A 66 -2.17 8.34 -0.04
CA LEU A 66 -3.47 8.67 -0.61
C LEU A 66 -3.71 7.94 -1.94
N ASP A 67 -2.65 7.54 -2.65
CA ASP A 67 -2.72 6.88 -3.96
C ASP A 67 -3.00 5.38 -3.80
N ARG A 68 -4.27 5.04 -3.55
CA ARG A 68 -4.73 3.66 -3.42
C ARG A 68 -4.58 2.90 -4.74
N VAL A 69 -3.97 1.72 -4.67
CA VAL A 69 -3.88 0.79 -5.80
C VAL A 69 -5.23 0.13 -6.01
N VAL A 70 -5.91 0.43 -7.12
CA VAL A 70 -7.25 -0.12 -7.40
C VAL A 70 -7.19 -1.51 -8.07
N ALA A 71 -6.05 -1.87 -8.65
CA ALA A 71 -5.84 -3.16 -9.29
C ALA A 71 -5.89 -4.35 -8.31
N HIS A 72 -6.39 -5.50 -8.78
CA HIS A 72 -6.36 -6.80 -8.07
C HIS A 72 -6.94 -6.79 -6.64
N GLY A 73 -7.89 -5.88 -6.38
CA GLY A 73 -8.50 -5.74 -5.05
C GLY A 73 -7.54 -5.21 -3.97
N LEU A 74 -6.33 -4.76 -4.33
CA LEU A 74 -5.31 -4.31 -3.39
C LEU A 74 -5.74 -3.08 -2.59
N GLY A 75 -6.63 -2.26 -3.13
CA GLY A 75 -7.15 -1.07 -2.47
C GLY A 75 -8.34 -1.31 -1.56
N ARG A 76 -8.88 -2.53 -1.45
CA ARG A 76 -10.10 -2.80 -0.68
C ARG A 76 -9.78 -3.15 0.76
N ARG A 77 -10.37 -2.38 1.69
CA ARG A 77 -10.23 -2.58 3.13
C ARG A 77 -11.07 -3.78 3.58
N GLY A 78 -10.54 -4.61 4.46
CA GLY A 78 -11.25 -5.77 4.99
C GLY A 78 -10.57 -6.38 6.21
N ALA A 79 -11.27 -7.30 6.89
CA ALA A 79 -10.66 -8.14 7.91
C ALA A 79 -9.57 -9.01 7.26
N ALA A 80 -8.46 -9.20 7.97
CA ALA A 80 -7.33 -9.97 7.49
C ALA A 80 -6.50 -10.57 8.62
N SER A 81 -5.75 -11.63 8.32
CA SER A 81 -4.70 -12.18 9.17
C SER A 81 -3.37 -12.11 8.44
N ILE A 82 -2.29 -11.82 9.16
CA ILE A 82 -0.92 -11.85 8.64
C ILE A 82 -0.14 -12.99 9.26
N THR A 83 0.53 -13.77 8.42
CA THR A 83 1.48 -14.82 8.81
C THR A 83 2.81 -14.53 8.15
N VAL A 84 3.88 -14.58 8.94
CA VAL A 84 5.25 -14.34 8.50
C VAL A 84 5.98 -15.68 8.47
N THR A 85 6.55 -16.00 7.33
CA THR A 85 7.35 -17.22 7.07
C THR A 85 8.70 -16.80 6.52
N GLU A 86 9.69 -17.71 6.47
CA GLU A 86 10.99 -17.40 5.86
C GLU A 86 10.86 -17.00 4.38
N ALA A 87 9.87 -17.55 3.66
CA ALA A 87 9.61 -17.21 2.27
C ALA A 87 9.02 -15.80 2.07
N GLY A 88 8.46 -15.18 3.13
CA GLY A 88 7.76 -13.91 3.03
C GLY A 88 6.57 -13.76 3.99
N ALA A 89 5.79 -12.71 3.79
CA ALA A 89 4.58 -12.43 4.56
C ALA A 89 3.33 -12.72 3.73
N THR A 90 2.43 -13.55 4.26
CA THR A 90 1.13 -13.85 3.65
C THR A 90 0.01 -13.16 4.43
N ILE A 91 -0.86 -12.47 3.71
CA ILE A 91 -2.01 -11.74 4.23
C ILE A 91 -3.28 -12.38 3.69
N GLU A 92 -3.96 -13.13 4.55
CA GLU A 92 -5.26 -13.71 4.23
C GLU A 92 -6.32 -12.63 4.44
N ARG A 93 -7.10 -12.33 3.40
CA ARG A 93 -8.15 -11.30 3.43
C ARG A 93 -9.51 -11.97 3.34
N SER A 94 -10.47 -11.55 4.16
CA SER A 94 -11.78 -12.21 4.21
C SER A 94 -12.68 -11.90 3.00
N SER A 95 -12.52 -10.73 2.39
CA SER A 95 -13.38 -10.24 1.30
C SER A 95 -12.67 -10.13 -0.04
N GLU A 96 -11.42 -10.57 -0.13
CA GLU A 96 -10.53 -10.46 -1.29
C GLU A 96 -9.54 -11.63 -1.30
N PRO A 97 -8.91 -11.98 -2.43
CA PRO A 97 -7.89 -13.03 -2.47
C PRO A 97 -6.73 -12.79 -1.49
N ALA A 98 -6.06 -13.85 -1.04
CA ALA A 98 -4.85 -13.71 -0.26
C ALA A 98 -3.78 -12.90 -1.02
N LEU A 99 -2.99 -12.13 -0.26
CA LEU A 99 -1.85 -11.37 -0.78
C LEU A 99 -0.58 -11.90 -0.12
N SER A 100 0.31 -12.47 -0.91
CA SER A 100 1.64 -12.88 -0.46
C SER A 100 2.69 -11.88 -0.92
N ILE A 101 3.55 -11.48 0.00
CA ILE A 101 4.68 -10.59 -0.24
C ILE A 101 5.96 -11.43 -0.06
N PRO A 102 6.63 -11.82 -1.15
CA PRO A 102 7.87 -12.59 -1.06
C PRO A 102 8.96 -11.81 -0.32
N ALA A 103 9.79 -12.50 0.45
CA ALA A 103 10.92 -11.89 1.16
C ALA A 103 11.85 -11.11 0.20
N ALA A 104 12.09 -11.64 -1.01
CA ALA A 104 12.90 -10.98 -2.04
C ALA A 104 12.31 -9.66 -2.58
N ALA A 105 10.98 -9.51 -2.50
CA ALA A 105 10.26 -8.31 -2.93
C ALA A 105 10.23 -7.24 -1.84
N LEU A 106 10.47 -7.60 -0.57
CA LEU A 106 10.46 -6.69 0.56
C LEU A 106 11.56 -5.63 0.45
N ARG A 107 11.25 -4.39 0.86
CA ARG A 107 12.18 -3.25 0.87
C ARG A 107 12.30 -2.61 2.24
N ALA A 108 11.17 -2.39 2.92
CA ALA A 108 11.16 -1.80 4.24
C ALA A 108 9.92 -2.22 5.03
N VAL A 109 10.01 -2.13 6.36
CA VAL A 109 8.89 -2.34 7.26
C VAL A 109 8.93 -1.25 8.31
N ARG A 110 7.82 -0.53 8.50
CA ARG A 110 7.72 0.56 9.47
C ARG A 110 6.38 0.55 10.18
N ILE A 111 6.34 1.20 11.33
CA ILE A 111 5.09 1.51 12.02
C ILE A 111 4.79 2.98 11.77
N ASP A 112 3.57 3.28 11.32
CA ASP A 112 3.13 4.63 11.01
C ASP A 112 1.74 4.92 11.58
N ARG A 113 1.35 6.19 11.57
CA ARG A 113 0.03 6.69 11.98
C ARG A 113 -0.87 7.00 10.79
N ALA A 114 -0.35 7.04 9.57
CA ALA A 114 -1.11 7.33 8.35
C ALA A 114 -0.90 6.25 7.30
N ALA A 115 -1.99 5.72 6.75
CA ALA A 115 -1.96 4.73 5.70
C ALA A 115 -3.28 4.69 4.92
N ALA A 116 -3.20 4.48 3.61
CA ALA A 116 -4.36 4.27 2.72
C ALA A 116 -5.50 5.28 2.94
N GLY A 117 -5.21 6.58 2.99
CA GLY A 117 -6.22 7.62 3.19
C GLY A 117 -6.83 7.71 4.59
N LYS A 118 -6.31 6.97 5.58
CA LYS A 118 -6.65 7.16 7.01
C LYS A 118 -5.44 7.56 7.85
N ALA A 119 -5.61 8.57 8.69
CA ALA A 119 -4.62 8.97 9.69
C ALA A 119 -5.21 8.89 11.10
N VAL A 120 -4.39 8.51 12.07
CA VAL A 120 -4.73 8.44 13.50
C VAL A 120 -3.71 9.22 14.33
N ARG A 121 -4.04 9.44 15.60
CA ARG A 121 -3.20 10.22 16.51
C ARG A 121 -1.91 9.50 16.91
N ARG A 122 -1.96 8.18 17.07
CA ARG A 122 -0.82 7.34 17.49
C ARG A 122 -0.45 6.37 16.37
N PRO A 123 0.83 5.95 16.26
CA PRO A 123 1.23 4.94 15.30
C PRO A 123 0.55 3.60 15.62
N GLU A 124 -0.24 3.12 14.67
CA GLU A 124 -1.08 1.91 14.81
C GLU A 124 -1.03 1.01 13.57
N TYR A 125 -0.31 1.43 12.52
CA TYR A 125 -0.31 0.75 11.24
C TYR A 125 1.07 0.15 10.98
N LEU A 126 1.10 -1.15 10.69
CA LEU A 126 2.25 -1.79 10.08
C LEU A 126 2.20 -1.50 8.58
N ILE A 127 3.25 -0.87 8.06
CA ILE A 127 3.42 -0.64 6.63
C ILE A 127 4.58 -1.50 6.14
N ILE A 128 4.28 -2.35 5.18
CA ILE A 128 5.22 -3.22 4.48
C ILE A 128 5.45 -2.61 3.10
N THR A 129 6.66 -2.14 2.84
CA THR A 129 7.08 -1.62 1.54
C THR A 129 7.73 -2.73 0.74
N TRP A 130 7.28 -2.94 -0.50
CA TRP A 130 7.69 -4.03 -1.35
C TRP A 130 7.58 -3.66 -2.83
N VAL A 131 8.33 -4.35 -3.69
CA VAL A 131 8.33 -4.13 -5.14
C VAL A 131 7.59 -5.24 -5.86
N HIS A 132 6.69 -4.86 -6.77
CA HIS A 132 5.94 -5.80 -7.61
C HIS A 132 5.67 -5.22 -8.98
N GLY A 133 5.99 -5.98 -10.03
CA GLY A 133 5.78 -5.54 -11.42
C GLY A 133 6.44 -4.20 -11.77
N GLY A 134 7.57 -3.86 -11.13
CA GLY A 134 8.26 -2.58 -11.30
C GLY A 134 7.71 -1.42 -10.48
N TYR A 135 6.67 -1.64 -9.67
CA TYR A 135 6.09 -0.64 -8.77
C TYR A 135 6.57 -0.87 -7.34
N GLU A 136 6.90 0.22 -6.65
CA GLU A 136 7.12 0.19 -5.21
C GLU A 136 5.81 0.53 -4.49
N LEU A 137 5.37 -0.39 -3.62
CA LEU A 137 4.05 -0.42 -3.02
C LEU A 137 4.14 -0.46 -1.50
N ASP A 138 3.22 0.23 -0.83
CA ASP A 138 3.05 0.20 0.62
C ASP A 138 1.77 -0.55 0.96
N THR A 139 1.88 -1.74 1.54
CA THR A 139 0.75 -2.51 2.07
C THR A 139 0.60 -2.23 3.55
N ALA A 140 -0.59 -1.77 3.96
CA ALA A 140 -0.84 -1.37 5.33
C ALA A 140 -1.84 -2.27 6.06
N LEU A 141 -1.47 -2.68 7.28
CA LEU A 141 -2.31 -3.46 8.19
C LEU A 141 -2.41 -2.78 9.55
N ARG A 142 -3.56 -2.97 10.21
CA ARG A 142 -3.77 -2.62 11.61
C ARG A 142 -4.11 -3.90 12.39
N PRO A 143 -3.19 -4.45 13.19
CA PRO A 143 -3.48 -5.57 14.08
C PRO A 143 -4.62 -5.22 15.05
N HIS A 144 -5.37 -6.22 15.51
CA HIS A 144 -6.42 -6.00 16.52
C HIS A 144 -5.82 -5.59 17.86
N GLN A 145 -4.66 -6.14 18.23
CA GLN A 145 -3.95 -5.79 19.45
C GLN A 145 -2.72 -4.95 19.08
N GLN A 146 -2.62 -3.74 19.63
CA GLN A 146 -1.52 -2.83 19.30
C GLN A 146 -0.14 -3.38 19.71
N SER A 147 -0.09 -4.21 20.76
CA SER A 147 1.10 -4.92 21.21
C SER A 147 1.68 -5.87 20.15
N ASP A 148 0.88 -6.32 19.18
CA ASP A 148 1.39 -7.20 18.13
C ASP A 148 2.34 -6.48 17.17
N LEU A 149 2.24 -5.15 17.06
CA LEU A 149 3.12 -4.36 16.19
C LEU A 149 4.59 -4.48 16.57
N THR A 150 4.90 -4.58 17.86
CA THR A 150 6.29 -4.69 18.36
C THR A 150 6.92 -6.05 18.07
N ARG A 151 6.10 -7.06 17.76
CA ARG A 151 6.56 -8.40 17.35
C ARG A 151 6.51 -8.59 15.83
N LEU A 152 5.46 -8.08 15.17
CA LEU A 152 5.31 -8.13 13.73
C LEU A 152 6.40 -7.34 13.01
N GLN A 153 6.67 -6.11 13.44
CA GLN A 153 7.66 -5.26 12.75
C GLN A 153 9.04 -5.93 12.66
N PRO A 154 9.65 -6.43 13.75
CA PRO A 154 10.96 -7.09 13.64
C PRO A 154 10.88 -8.42 12.89
N ALA A 155 9.78 -9.18 13.02
CA ALA A 155 9.61 -10.44 12.30
C ALA A 155 9.55 -10.25 10.77
N VAL A 156 8.90 -9.21 10.27
CA VAL A 156 8.93 -8.90 8.83
C VAL A 156 10.27 -8.25 8.44
N ALA A 157 10.85 -7.42 9.31
CA ALA A 157 12.14 -6.78 9.03
C ALA A 157 13.30 -7.78 8.90
N SER A 158 13.30 -8.88 9.67
CA SER A 158 14.34 -9.91 9.58
C SER A 158 14.39 -10.60 8.22
N LEU A 159 13.25 -10.69 7.52
CA LEU A 159 13.18 -11.23 6.15
C LEU A 159 13.98 -10.38 5.15
N GLY A 160 13.96 -9.05 5.33
CA GLY A 160 14.73 -8.14 4.48
C GLY A 160 16.23 -8.16 4.80
N ALA A 161 16.59 -8.44 6.06
CA ALA A 161 17.98 -8.54 6.50
C ALA A 161 18.71 -9.78 5.95
N HIS A 162 18.00 -10.89 5.73
CA HIS A 162 18.59 -12.10 5.14
C HIS A 162 19.16 -11.86 3.73
N ARG A 163 18.66 -10.87 3.00
CA ARG A 163 19.18 -10.45 1.70
C ARG A 163 20.55 -9.76 1.76
N ALA A 164 20.86 -9.06 2.86
CA ALA A 164 22.12 -8.30 2.94
C ALA A 164 23.35 -9.20 3.16
N ALA A 165 23.12 -10.49 3.49
CA ALA A 165 24.15 -11.46 3.80
C ALA A 165 24.49 -12.42 2.63
N GLU A 166 23.73 -12.36 1.52
CA GLU A 166 23.96 -13.11 0.27
C GLU A 166 24.49 -12.19 -0.84
#